data_AF-A0A448ZZR3-F1
#
_entry.id   AF-A0A448ZZR3-F1
#
_cell.length_a   1.000
_cell.length_b   1.000
_cell.length_c   1.000
_cell.angle_alpha   90.00
_cell.angle_beta   90.00
_cell.angle_gamma   90.00
#
_symmetry.space_group_name_H-M   'P 1'
#
loop_
_entity.id
_entity.type
_entity.pdbx_description
1 polymer ?
#
loop_
_entity_poly.entity_id
_entity_poly.type
_entity_poly.pdbx_seq_one_letter_code
_entity_poly.pdbx_strand_id
1 'polypeptide(L)'
;MIGGVILDLGSVAEMKTGEGKTITSIAPVYLNALTGSSVIISTVNEYLAQRDAEEMGQVFKWLGLTVGINLASLSTDLKREAYACDITYSVHSELGFDYLRDNMVKSKEEKVQRGLDFILLDEVDSILIDEAKTPLIISGGDDDTSSIYNIADLFVRTLNKDDYFIDEETKSVYLTDEGIAKANKYFNFHNLYDIENSELVHRIQNALRAHKVMKLDVEYIVREDKIELVDSFTGRIMEGRAYSEGLQQAIQAKEKVEIEPETKTLATITYQNFFRLFKKYVEWLVLLKLKKMNLLKFIICVLM
;
A
#
# COMPACT_ATOMS: atom_id res chain seq x y z
N MET A 1 -3.37 -37.62 -8.81
CA MET A 1 -3.93 -38.10 -7.52
C MET A 1 -3.03 -37.81 -6.33
N ILE A 2 -1.81 -38.37 -6.24
CA ILE A 2 -0.92 -38.15 -5.08
C ILE A 2 -0.64 -36.66 -4.84
N GLY A 3 -0.35 -35.89 -5.90
CA GLY A 3 -0.17 -34.44 -5.80
C GLY A 3 -1.39 -33.72 -5.20
N GLY A 4 -2.60 -34.07 -5.63
CA GLY A 4 -3.84 -33.49 -5.09
C GLY A 4 -4.08 -33.79 -3.61
N VAL A 5 -3.68 -34.98 -3.13
CA VAL A 5 -3.75 -35.32 -1.70
C VAL A 5 -2.71 -34.53 -0.88
N ILE A 6 -1.50 -34.36 -1.40
CA ILE A 6 -0.46 -33.54 -0.77
C ILE A 6 -0.92 -32.08 -0.65
N LEU A 7 -1.53 -31.56 -1.71
CA LEU A 7 -2.12 -30.23 -1.73
C LEU A 7 -3.21 -30.09 -0.66
N ASP A 8 -4.11 -31.06 -0.56
CA ASP A 8 -5.17 -31.03 0.45
C ASP A 8 -4.65 -31.13 1.90
N LEU A 9 -3.45 -31.67 2.11
CA LEU A 9 -2.81 -31.68 3.42
C LEU A 9 -2.10 -30.35 3.77
N GLY A 10 -2.26 -29.30 2.96
CA GLY A 10 -1.60 -28.01 3.19
C GLY A 10 -0.08 -28.06 2.98
N SER A 11 0.40 -29.02 2.19
CA SER A 11 1.81 -29.19 1.87
C SER A 11 2.11 -28.75 0.45
N VAL A 12 3.40 -28.50 0.18
CA VAL A 12 3.87 -28.10 -1.14
C VAL A 12 4.06 -29.34 -2.01
N ALA A 13 3.45 -29.36 -3.19
CA ALA A 13 3.65 -30.43 -4.16
C ALA A 13 4.66 -30.01 -5.23
N GLU A 14 5.77 -30.75 -5.32
CA GLU A 14 6.77 -30.54 -6.37
C GLU A 14 6.37 -31.30 -7.64
N MET A 15 6.14 -30.57 -8.73
CA MET A 15 5.86 -31.15 -10.04
C MET A 15 6.64 -30.39 -11.13
N LYS A 16 7.25 -31.12 -12.05
CA LYS A 16 7.96 -30.51 -13.19
C LYS A 16 6.97 -29.90 -14.18
N THR A 17 7.44 -28.95 -14.99
CA THR A 17 6.68 -28.42 -16.11
C THR A 17 6.26 -29.56 -17.05
N GLY A 18 4.98 -29.61 -17.41
CA GLY A 18 4.41 -30.67 -18.25
C GLY A 18 3.81 -31.86 -17.51
N GLU A 19 3.95 -31.96 -16.18
CA GLU A 19 3.38 -33.06 -15.37
C GLU A 19 1.87 -32.92 -15.10
N GLY A 20 1.21 -31.88 -15.64
CA GLY A 20 -0.24 -31.67 -15.48
C GLY A 20 -0.65 -31.07 -14.13
N LYS A 21 0.11 -30.06 -13.64
CA LYS A 21 -0.22 -29.31 -12.41
C LYS A 21 -1.66 -28.81 -12.40
N THR A 22 -2.07 -28.18 -13.50
CA THR A 22 -3.40 -27.60 -13.67
C THR A 22 -4.50 -28.66 -13.46
N ILE A 23 -4.40 -29.82 -14.12
CA ILE A 23 -5.36 -30.92 -13.96
C ILE A 23 -5.33 -31.51 -12.54
N THR A 24 -4.13 -31.65 -11.97
CA THR A 24 -3.98 -32.22 -10.62
C THR A 24 -4.59 -31.33 -9.54
N SER A 25 -4.65 -30.02 -9.77
CA SER A 25 -5.22 -29.04 -8.84
C SER A 25 -6.75 -29.09 -8.75
N ILE A 26 -7.43 -29.66 -9.75
CA ILE A 26 -8.90 -29.70 -9.81
C ILE A 26 -9.49 -30.40 -8.57
N ALA A 27 -8.94 -31.55 -8.19
CA ALA A 27 -9.47 -32.33 -7.08
C ALA A 27 -9.40 -31.61 -5.71
N PRO A 28 -8.24 -31.07 -5.26
CA PRO A 28 -8.19 -30.34 -3.99
C PRO A 28 -8.99 -29.04 -4.01
N VAL A 29 -8.98 -28.29 -5.13
CA VAL A 29 -9.80 -27.06 -5.27
C VAL A 29 -11.28 -27.41 -5.12
N TYR A 30 -11.76 -28.40 -5.86
CA TYR A 30 -13.15 -28.85 -5.80
C TYR A 30 -13.54 -29.31 -4.39
N LEU A 31 -12.71 -30.14 -3.75
CA LEU A 31 -12.98 -30.64 -2.40
C LEU A 31 -13.10 -29.51 -1.37
N ASN A 32 -12.21 -28.52 -1.42
CA ASN A 32 -12.26 -27.39 -0.48
C ASN A 32 -13.46 -26.48 -0.79
N ALA A 33 -13.85 -26.32 -2.06
CA ALA A 33 -15.01 -25.52 -2.46
C ALA A 33 -16.33 -26.13 -1.96
N LEU A 34 -16.44 -27.46 -1.88
CA LEU A 34 -17.64 -28.14 -1.33
C LEU A 34 -17.94 -27.80 0.13
N THR A 35 -16.96 -27.28 0.88
CA THR A 35 -17.19 -26.85 2.27
C THR A 35 -17.92 -25.51 2.38
N GLY A 36 -18.13 -24.81 1.25
CA GLY A 36 -18.65 -23.45 1.21
C GLY A 36 -17.62 -22.38 1.59
N SER A 37 -16.39 -22.78 1.93
CA SER A 37 -15.27 -21.88 2.24
C SER A 37 -14.83 -21.08 1.02
N SER A 38 -14.11 -19.98 1.25
CA SER A 38 -13.50 -19.18 0.19
C SER A 38 -12.31 -19.93 -0.43
N VAL A 39 -12.41 -20.29 -1.71
CA VAL A 39 -11.35 -20.96 -2.47
C VAL A 39 -10.81 -20.02 -3.54
N ILE A 40 -9.54 -19.64 -3.42
CA ILE A 40 -8.87 -18.72 -4.32
C ILE A 40 -7.79 -19.45 -5.11
N ILE A 41 -7.77 -19.25 -6.42
CA ILE A 41 -6.66 -19.65 -7.29
C ILE A 41 -5.94 -18.39 -7.73
N SER A 42 -4.67 -18.29 -7.34
CA SER A 42 -3.85 -17.12 -7.62
C SER A 42 -2.87 -17.42 -8.75
N THR A 43 -2.84 -16.53 -9.74
CA THR A 43 -1.90 -16.60 -10.87
C THR A 43 -0.94 -15.41 -10.84
N VAL A 44 0.02 -15.39 -11.77
CA VAL A 44 1.00 -14.30 -11.89
C VAL A 44 0.52 -13.09 -12.69
N ASN A 45 -0.51 -13.24 -13.52
CA ASN A 45 -1.04 -12.13 -14.32
C ASN A 45 -2.51 -12.37 -14.73
N GLU A 46 -3.15 -11.28 -15.18
CA GLU A 46 -4.58 -11.28 -15.54
C GLU A 46 -4.91 -12.23 -16.71
N TYR A 47 -4.02 -12.35 -17.70
CA TYR A 47 -4.24 -13.25 -18.84
C TYR A 47 -4.34 -14.71 -18.38
N LEU A 48 -3.44 -15.15 -17.50
CA LEU A 48 -3.47 -16.51 -16.94
C LEU A 48 -4.69 -16.71 -16.05
N ALA A 49 -5.05 -15.72 -15.23
CA ALA A 49 -6.26 -15.80 -14.41
C ALA A 49 -7.52 -16.01 -15.28
N GLN A 50 -7.66 -15.24 -16.36
CA GLN A 50 -8.79 -15.36 -17.29
C GLN A 50 -8.78 -16.69 -18.03
N ARG A 51 -7.66 -17.03 -18.68
CA ARG A 51 -7.52 -18.27 -19.44
C ARG A 51 -7.85 -19.49 -18.58
N ASP A 52 -7.28 -19.57 -17.38
CA ASP A 52 -7.46 -20.74 -16.53
C ASP A 52 -8.90 -20.81 -15.96
N ALA A 53 -9.52 -19.67 -15.68
CA ALA A 53 -10.92 -19.62 -15.30
C ALA A 53 -11.89 -19.99 -16.45
N GLU A 54 -11.52 -19.69 -17.69
CA GLU A 54 -12.30 -20.05 -18.88
C GLU A 54 -12.13 -21.52 -19.27
N GLU A 55 -10.91 -22.04 -19.19
CA GLU A 55 -10.59 -23.42 -19.56
C GLU A 55 -10.91 -24.39 -18.42
N MET A 56 -10.28 -24.24 -17.26
CA MET A 56 -10.47 -25.16 -16.13
C MET A 56 -11.77 -24.90 -15.39
N GLY A 57 -12.26 -23.65 -15.39
CA GLY A 57 -13.55 -23.32 -14.82
C GLY A 57 -14.72 -24.06 -15.47
N GLN A 58 -14.59 -24.54 -16.71
CA GLN A 58 -15.60 -25.42 -17.32
C GLN A 58 -15.81 -26.71 -16.52
N VAL A 59 -14.74 -27.27 -15.95
CA VAL A 59 -14.83 -28.49 -15.13
C VAL A 59 -15.59 -28.20 -13.84
N PHE A 60 -15.27 -27.10 -13.15
CA PHE A 60 -15.96 -26.72 -11.92
C PHE A 60 -17.43 -26.37 -12.16
N LYS A 61 -17.73 -25.63 -13.24
CA LYS A 61 -19.10 -25.31 -13.68
C LYS A 61 -19.89 -26.57 -14.02
N TRP A 62 -19.27 -27.52 -14.72
CA TRP A 62 -19.89 -28.81 -15.01
C TRP A 62 -20.21 -29.62 -13.74
N LEU A 63 -19.37 -29.51 -12.71
CA LEU A 63 -19.60 -30.10 -11.38
C LEU A 63 -20.58 -29.29 -10.51
N GLY A 64 -21.18 -28.22 -11.02
CA GLY A 64 -22.20 -27.43 -10.34
C GLY A 64 -21.68 -26.29 -9.45
N LEU A 65 -20.38 -25.97 -9.51
CA LEU A 65 -19.79 -24.84 -8.79
C LEU A 65 -19.77 -23.57 -9.64
N THR A 66 -19.79 -22.43 -8.96
CA THR A 66 -19.63 -21.10 -9.57
C THR A 66 -18.16 -20.70 -9.58
N VAL A 67 -17.74 -20.00 -10.64
CA VAL A 67 -16.35 -19.54 -10.85
C VAL A 67 -16.36 -18.06 -11.16
N GLY A 68 -15.68 -17.27 -10.34
CA GLY A 68 -15.48 -15.84 -10.50
C GLY A 68 -14.06 -15.50 -10.94
N ILE A 69 -13.89 -14.34 -11.58
CA ILE A 69 -12.59 -13.81 -12.02
C ILE A 69 -12.46 -12.42 -11.41
N ASN A 70 -11.41 -12.20 -10.62
CA ASN A 70 -11.08 -10.91 -10.03
C ASN A 70 -9.90 -10.28 -10.77
N LEU A 71 -10.15 -9.12 -11.39
CA LEU A 71 -9.17 -8.35 -12.15
C LEU A 71 -9.05 -6.94 -11.57
N ALA A 72 -7.92 -6.28 -11.81
CA ALA A 72 -7.64 -4.96 -11.26
C ALA A 72 -8.64 -3.90 -11.76
N SER A 73 -9.12 -4.06 -12.99
CA SER A 73 -10.05 -3.14 -13.65
C SER A 73 -11.52 -3.27 -13.23
N LEU A 74 -11.88 -4.28 -12.42
CA LEU A 74 -13.26 -4.48 -11.99
C LEU A 74 -13.69 -3.44 -10.97
N SER A 75 -14.96 -3.02 -11.07
CA SER A 75 -15.60 -2.21 -10.04
C SER A 75 -15.78 -3.02 -8.75
N THR A 76 -15.92 -2.33 -7.62
CA THR A 76 -16.12 -2.94 -6.30
C THR A 76 -17.27 -3.96 -6.29
N ASP A 77 -18.36 -3.68 -7.00
CA ASP A 77 -19.52 -4.57 -7.06
C ASP A 77 -19.22 -5.85 -7.86
N LEU A 78 -18.55 -5.73 -9.01
CA LEU A 78 -18.14 -6.89 -9.80
C LEU A 78 -17.10 -7.75 -9.07
N LYS A 79 -16.22 -7.12 -8.29
CA LYS A 79 -15.29 -7.86 -7.41
C LYS A 79 -16.04 -8.65 -6.35
N ARG A 80 -17.04 -8.03 -5.71
CA ARG A 80 -17.86 -8.71 -4.71
C ARG A 80 -18.60 -9.91 -5.32
N GLU A 81 -19.12 -9.79 -6.53
CA GLU A 81 -19.70 -10.91 -7.28
C GLU A 81 -18.66 -12.01 -7.56
N ALA A 82 -17.43 -11.64 -7.96
CA ALA A 82 -16.36 -12.61 -8.21
C ALA A 82 -15.92 -13.37 -6.94
N TYR A 83 -15.84 -12.70 -5.79
CA TYR A 83 -15.54 -13.33 -4.50
C TYR A 83 -16.73 -14.12 -3.92
N ALA A 84 -17.96 -13.83 -4.35
CA ALA A 84 -19.15 -14.57 -3.93
C ALA A 84 -19.23 -15.97 -4.57
N CYS A 85 -18.50 -16.22 -5.66
CA CYS A 85 -18.40 -17.54 -6.26
C CYS A 85 -17.73 -18.56 -5.33
N ASP A 86 -17.98 -19.85 -5.59
CA ASP A 86 -17.37 -20.96 -4.88
C ASP A 86 -15.85 -20.96 -5.07
N ILE A 87 -15.40 -20.62 -6.29
CA ILE A 87 -13.99 -20.51 -6.66
C ILE A 87 -13.73 -19.14 -7.30
N THR A 88 -12.68 -18.45 -6.86
CA THR A 88 -12.25 -17.17 -7.43
C THR A 88 -10.85 -17.27 -8.02
N TYR A 89 -10.71 -16.96 -9.31
CA TYR A 89 -9.41 -16.75 -9.94
C TYR A 89 -8.99 -15.29 -9.81
N SER A 90 -7.75 -15.03 -9.42
CA SER A 90 -7.23 -13.67 -9.25
C SER A 90 -5.73 -13.61 -9.49
N VAL A 91 -5.22 -12.40 -9.71
CA VAL A 91 -3.79 -12.11 -9.62
C VAL A 91 -3.39 -11.96 -8.15
N HIS A 92 -2.22 -12.45 -7.77
CA HIS A 92 -1.73 -12.42 -6.38
C HIS A 92 -1.65 -10.99 -5.80
N SER A 93 -1.23 -10.01 -6.61
CA SER A 93 -1.10 -8.60 -6.19
C SER A 93 -2.48 -8.02 -5.91
N GLU A 94 -3.44 -8.33 -6.78
CA GLU A 94 -4.82 -7.84 -6.68
C GLU A 94 -5.52 -8.34 -5.41
N LEU A 95 -5.30 -9.60 -5.03
CA LEU A 95 -5.80 -10.16 -3.78
C LEU A 95 -5.33 -9.36 -2.55
N GLY A 96 -4.04 -8.99 -2.55
CA GLY A 96 -3.45 -8.21 -1.46
C GLY A 96 -3.96 -6.77 -1.45
N PHE A 97 -4.14 -6.15 -2.62
CA PHE A 97 -4.73 -4.81 -2.70
C PHE A 97 -6.20 -4.78 -2.29
N ASP A 98 -6.99 -5.78 -2.67
CA ASP A 98 -8.38 -5.92 -2.19
C ASP A 98 -8.42 -6.08 -0.67
N TYR A 99 -7.50 -6.87 -0.10
CA TYR A 99 -7.38 -7.00 1.35
C TYR A 99 -7.06 -5.67 2.02
N LEU A 100 -6.11 -4.89 1.48
CA LEU A 100 -5.78 -3.56 2.02
C LEU A 100 -7.01 -2.63 1.94
N ARG A 101 -7.70 -2.58 0.80
CA ARG A 101 -8.92 -1.77 0.62
C ARG A 101 -10.04 -2.18 1.59
N ASP A 102 -10.25 -3.48 1.77
CA ASP A 102 -11.25 -4.02 2.71
C ASP A 102 -10.95 -3.71 4.18
N ASN A 103 -9.73 -3.32 4.53
CA ASN A 103 -9.38 -2.84 5.86
C ASN A 103 -9.40 -1.31 5.99
N MET A 104 -9.68 -0.59 4.90
CA MET A 104 -9.83 0.86 4.86
C MET A 104 -11.29 1.31 4.76
N VAL A 105 -12.23 0.42 4.40
CA VAL A 105 -13.66 0.74 4.32
C VAL A 105 -14.27 1.04 5.69
N LYS A 106 -15.34 1.84 5.71
CA LYS A 106 -15.97 2.30 6.96
C LYS A 106 -16.96 1.28 7.54
N SER A 107 -17.58 0.48 6.67
CA SER A 107 -18.59 -0.51 7.04
C SER A 107 -18.20 -1.90 6.54
N LYS A 108 -18.75 -2.95 7.15
CA LYS A 108 -18.42 -4.34 6.78
C LYS A 108 -19.03 -4.71 5.42
N GLU A 109 -20.14 -4.09 5.08
CA GLU A 109 -20.92 -4.30 3.87
C GLU A 109 -20.18 -3.80 2.62
N GLU A 110 -19.27 -2.83 2.79
CA GLU A 110 -18.43 -2.31 1.71
C GLU A 110 -17.32 -3.28 1.29
N LYS A 111 -16.96 -4.27 2.13
CA LYS A 111 -15.92 -5.25 1.82
C LYS A 111 -16.26 -6.09 0.60
N VAL A 112 -15.23 -6.47 -0.17
CA VAL A 112 -15.38 -7.35 -1.34
C VAL A 112 -15.00 -8.80 -1.02
N GLN A 113 -14.04 -9.03 -0.12
CA GLN A 113 -13.59 -10.37 0.26
C GLN A 113 -14.52 -10.98 1.32
N ARG A 114 -14.87 -12.26 1.16
CA ARG A 114 -15.72 -13.02 2.11
C ARG A 114 -14.95 -13.85 3.15
N GLY A 115 -13.64 -14.01 2.97
CA GLY A 115 -12.77 -14.80 3.85
C GLY A 115 -11.52 -15.31 3.13
N LEU A 116 -10.45 -15.61 3.89
CA LEU A 116 -9.19 -16.16 3.40
C LEU A 116 -9.04 -17.59 3.93
N ASP A 117 -9.74 -18.55 3.33
CA ASP A 117 -9.77 -19.93 3.83
C ASP A 117 -8.76 -20.81 3.10
N PHE A 118 -8.87 -20.92 1.77
CA PHE A 118 -7.98 -21.73 0.95
C PHE A 118 -7.42 -20.92 -0.21
N ILE A 119 -6.11 -21.00 -0.43
CA ILE A 119 -5.46 -20.46 -1.63
C ILE A 119 -4.56 -21.50 -2.29
N LEU A 120 -4.69 -21.60 -3.61
CA LEU A 120 -3.73 -22.27 -4.47
C LEU A 120 -2.89 -21.21 -5.18
N LEU A 121 -1.59 -21.17 -4.87
CA LEU A 121 -0.64 -20.28 -5.54
C LEU A 121 0.03 -20.99 -6.71
N ASP A 122 -0.10 -20.41 -7.91
CA ASP A 122 0.71 -20.81 -9.06
C ASP A 122 2.03 -20.00 -9.12
N GLU A 123 3.07 -20.62 -9.68
CA GLU A 123 4.43 -20.04 -9.85
C GLU A 123 4.99 -19.31 -8.61
N VAL A 124 4.86 -19.97 -7.47
CA VAL A 124 5.11 -19.31 -6.19
C VAL A 124 6.56 -18.90 -5.95
N ASP A 125 7.50 -19.54 -6.63
CA ASP A 125 8.92 -19.21 -6.58
C ASP A 125 9.23 -17.85 -7.23
N SER A 126 8.40 -17.40 -8.17
CA SER A 126 8.45 -16.04 -8.73
C SER A 126 7.88 -15.03 -7.74
N ILE A 127 6.71 -15.32 -7.17
CA ILE A 127 6.00 -14.42 -6.24
C ILE A 127 6.84 -14.19 -4.97
N LEU A 128 7.31 -15.26 -4.33
CA LEU A 128 7.91 -15.18 -3.00
C LEU A 128 9.38 -14.73 -2.98
N ILE A 129 10.09 -14.85 -4.10
CA ILE A 129 11.51 -14.51 -4.16
C ILE A 129 11.70 -13.17 -4.88
N ASP A 130 11.04 -13.01 -6.03
CA ASP A 130 11.30 -11.88 -6.90
C ASP A 130 10.38 -10.70 -6.55
N GLU A 131 9.09 -10.95 -6.27
CA GLU A 131 8.13 -9.89 -5.92
C GLU A 131 8.07 -9.54 -4.43
N ALA A 132 8.38 -10.47 -3.53
CA ALA A 132 8.28 -10.26 -2.09
C ALA A 132 9.33 -9.32 -1.47
N LYS A 133 10.10 -8.61 -2.30
CA LYS A 133 11.08 -7.59 -1.88
C LYS A 133 10.42 -6.26 -1.56
N THR A 134 9.35 -5.92 -2.27
CA THR A 134 8.59 -4.68 -2.08
C THR A 134 7.23 -5.01 -1.50
N PRO A 135 6.84 -4.41 -0.36
CA PRO A 135 5.50 -4.59 0.16
C PRO A 135 4.45 -4.02 -0.81
N LEU A 136 3.23 -4.53 -0.70
CA LEU A 136 2.06 -3.88 -1.28
C LEU A 136 1.76 -2.62 -0.48
N ILE A 137 1.57 -1.50 -1.17
CA ILE A 137 1.36 -0.17 -0.58
C ILE A 137 0.19 0.49 -1.29
N ILE A 138 -0.83 0.89 -0.52
CA ILE A 138 -1.81 1.86 -0.96
C ILE A 138 -1.32 3.23 -0.50
N SER A 139 -0.88 4.03 -1.46
CA SER A 139 -0.57 5.43 -1.25
C SER A 139 -1.81 6.25 -1.56
N GLY A 140 -2.07 7.24 -0.71
CA GLY A 140 -3.03 8.30 -0.98
C GLY A 140 -2.35 9.65 -0.81
N GLY A 141 -2.99 10.67 -1.35
CA GLY A 141 -2.61 12.06 -1.21
C GLY A 141 -3.83 12.88 -1.57
N ASP A 142 -4.03 14.00 -0.88
CA ASP A 142 -5.11 14.91 -1.19
C ASP A 142 -4.65 15.84 -2.31
N ASP A 143 -5.22 15.69 -3.51
CA ASP A 143 -4.93 16.52 -4.69
C ASP A 143 -5.13 18.03 -4.43
N ASP A 144 -5.98 18.39 -3.46
CA ASP A 144 -6.40 19.78 -3.19
C ASP A 144 -5.56 20.51 -2.11
N THR A 145 -4.52 19.86 -1.58
CA THR A 145 -3.75 20.38 -0.44
C THR A 145 -2.75 21.47 -0.79
N SER A 146 -2.47 21.69 -2.08
CA SER A 146 -1.64 22.79 -2.57
C SER A 146 -2.20 24.14 -2.14
N SER A 147 -3.52 24.30 -2.11
CA SER A 147 -4.20 25.53 -1.68
C SER A 147 -3.89 25.88 -0.21
N ILE A 148 -3.91 24.90 0.68
CA ILE A 148 -3.71 25.11 2.13
C ILE A 148 -2.26 25.49 2.44
N TYR A 149 -1.28 24.90 1.75
CA TYR A 149 0.13 25.30 1.87
C TYR A 149 0.36 26.76 1.50
N ASN A 150 -0.28 27.23 0.43
CA ASN A 150 -0.21 28.62 0.02
C ASN A 150 -0.85 29.56 1.06
N ILE A 151 -2.00 29.19 1.65
CA ILE A 151 -2.65 30.00 2.69
C ILE A 151 -1.79 30.06 3.95
N ALA A 152 -1.20 28.93 4.36
CA ALA A 152 -0.29 28.88 5.52
C ALA A 152 0.97 29.74 5.28
N ASP A 153 1.56 29.69 4.07
CA ASP A 153 2.68 30.56 3.67
C ASP A 153 2.31 32.05 3.76
N LEU A 154 1.15 32.43 3.20
CA LEU A 154 0.66 33.80 3.25
C LEU A 154 0.48 34.30 4.68
N PHE A 155 -0.10 33.48 5.56
CA PHE A 155 -0.25 33.81 6.97
C PHE A 155 1.11 34.04 7.65
N VAL A 156 2.07 33.13 7.48
CA VAL A 156 3.41 33.23 8.11
C VAL A 156 4.16 34.48 7.66
N ARG A 157 3.96 34.95 6.42
CA ARG A 157 4.53 36.21 5.94
C ARG A 157 3.99 37.45 6.66
N THR A 158 2.82 37.36 7.30
CA THR A 158 2.25 38.46 8.11
C THR A 158 2.81 38.52 9.53
N LEU A 159 3.55 37.51 9.97
CA LEU A 159 4.05 37.40 11.33
C LEU A 159 5.34 38.20 11.55
N ASN A 160 5.38 38.90 12.68
CA ASN A 160 6.51 39.65 13.20
C ASN A 160 7.33 38.77 14.17
N LYS A 161 8.52 39.27 14.56
CA LYS A 161 9.44 38.56 15.45
C LYS A 161 8.85 38.19 16.82
N ASP A 162 7.90 38.98 17.32
CA ASP A 162 7.25 38.76 18.62
C ASP A 162 6.12 37.71 18.56
N ASP A 163 5.73 37.28 17.35
CA ASP A 163 4.62 36.34 17.15
C ASP A 163 5.07 34.87 17.17
N TYR A 164 6.38 34.62 17.27
CA TYR A 164 6.94 33.27 17.28
C TYR A 164 8.22 33.20 18.10
N PHE A 165 8.50 32.01 18.60
CA PHE A 165 9.74 31.65 19.29
C PHE A 165 10.49 30.57 18.50
N ILE A 166 11.80 30.72 18.40
CA ILE A 166 12.71 29.74 17.80
C ILE A 166 13.61 29.21 18.90
N ASP A 167 13.62 27.90 19.06
CA ASP A 167 14.63 27.21 19.84
C ASP A 167 15.84 26.95 18.94
N GLU A 168 16.95 27.65 19.19
CA GLU A 168 18.17 27.54 18.37
C GLU A 168 18.91 26.20 18.54
N GLU A 169 18.72 25.50 19.67
CA GLU A 169 19.35 24.20 19.91
C GLU A 169 18.63 23.10 19.12
N THR A 170 17.30 23.09 19.20
CA THR A 170 16.49 22.05 18.53
C THR A 170 16.07 22.45 17.11
N LYS A 171 16.30 23.70 16.71
CA LYS A 171 15.77 24.33 15.49
C LYS A 171 14.23 24.21 15.40
N SER A 172 13.55 24.15 16.54
CA SER A 172 12.08 24.07 16.61
C SER A 172 11.47 25.47 16.60
N VAL A 173 10.27 25.60 16.05
CA VAL A 173 9.53 26.87 16.00
C VAL A 173 8.14 26.72 16.60
N TYR A 174 7.73 27.72 17.35
CA TYR A 174 6.43 27.76 18.03
C TYR A 174 5.81 29.15 17.86
N LEU A 175 4.48 29.21 17.76
CA LEU A 175 3.76 30.49 17.86
C LEU A 175 3.70 30.91 19.34
N THR A 176 3.86 32.21 19.59
CA THR A 176 3.58 32.81 20.91
C THR A 176 2.07 33.02 21.09
N ASP A 177 1.64 33.44 22.27
CA ASP A 177 0.24 33.77 22.54
C ASP A 177 -0.27 34.87 21.58
N GLU A 178 0.57 35.85 21.24
CA GLU A 178 0.27 36.88 20.25
C GLU A 178 0.13 36.29 18.83
N GLY A 179 1.01 35.36 18.46
CA GLY A 179 0.94 34.65 17.18
C GLY A 179 -0.32 33.79 17.05
N ILE A 180 -0.72 33.12 18.12
CA ILE A 180 -1.96 32.33 18.20
C ILE A 180 -3.18 33.26 18.07
N ALA A 181 -3.19 34.40 18.77
CA ALA A 181 -4.27 35.38 18.65
C ALA A 181 -4.41 35.94 17.22
N LYS A 182 -3.28 36.19 16.54
CA LYS A 182 -3.26 36.58 15.12
C LYS A 182 -3.77 35.48 14.21
N ALA A 183 -3.37 34.23 14.43
CA ALA A 183 -3.86 33.09 13.67
C ALA A 183 -5.39 32.95 13.81
N ASN A 184 -5.91 32.98 15.03
CA ASN A 184 -7.36 32.94 15.29
C ASN A 184 -8.10 34.04 14.52
N LYS A 185 -7.56 35.25 14.50
CA LYS A 185 -8.16 36.37 13.75
C LYS A 185 -8.06 36.21 12.23
N TYR A 186 -6.92 35.75 11.72
CA TYR A 186 -6.67 35.61 10.29
C TYR A 186 -7.57 34.54 9.66
N PHE A 187 -7.68 33.40 10.33
CA PHE A 187 -8.47 32.26 9.87
C PHE A 187 -9.92 32.25 10.41
N ASN A 188 -10.27 33.25 11.23
CA ASN A 188 -11.58 33.38 11.86
C ASN A 188 -11.96 32.14 12.72
N PHE A 189 -11.01 31.64 13.50
CA PHE A 189 -11.21 30.54 14.44
C PHE A 189 -11.53 31.04 15.84
N HIS A 190 -12.34 30.26 16.57
CA HIS A 190 -12.53 30.49 18.00
C HIS A 190 -11.28 30.05 18.79
N ASN A 191 -10.69 28.91 18.43
CA ASN A 191 -9.44 28.42 18.99
C ASN A 191 -8.66 27.62 17.94
N LEU A 192 -7.42 28.02 17.70
CA LEU A 192 -6.50 27.43 16.74
C LEU A 192 -6.26 25.94 17.03
N TYR A 193 -6.24 25.55 18.31
CA TYR A 193 -5.91 24.18 18.75
C TYR A 193 -7.14 23.26 18.91
N ASP A 194 -8.29 23.64 18.37
CA ASP A 194 -9.42 22.73 18.27
C ASP A 194 -9.06 21.56 17.33
N ILE A 195 -9.58 20.36 17.63
CA ILE A 195 -9.24 19.12 16.90
C ILE A 195 -9.49 19.26 15.38
N GLU A 196 -10.54 20.00 15.00
CA GLU A 196 -10.91 20.26 13.61
C GLU A 196 -9.83 21.05 12.85
N ASN A 197 -8.99 21.83 13.54
CA ASN A 197 -7.96 22.68 12.95
C ASN A 197 -6.57 22.03 12.94
N SER A 198 -6.42 20.82 13.50
CA SER A 198 -5.12 20.18 13.72
C SER A 198 -4.23 20.10 12.47
N GLU A 199 -4.82 19.87 11.30
CA GLU A 199 -4.07 19.77 10.05
C GLU A 199 -3.51 21.13 9.59
N LEU A 200 -4.32 22.19 9.71
CA LEU A 200 -3.89 23.54 9.37
C LEU A 200 -2.82 24.04 10.35
N VAL A 201 -2.95 23.71 11.65
CA VAL A 201 -1.92 24.03 12.65
C VAL A 201 -0.58 23.41 12.29
N HIS A 202 -0.57 22.13 11.91
CA HIS A 202 0.63 21.44 11.45
C HIS A 202 1.26 22.14 10.23
N ARG A 203 0.45 22.54 9.25
CA ARG A 203 0.92 23.26 8.06
C ARG A 203 1.46 24.66 8.38
N ILE A 204 0.83 25.39 9.30
CA ILE A 204 1.33 26.69 9.78
C ILE A 204 2.69 26.52 10.46
N GLN A 205 2.87 25.48 11.29
CA GLN A 205 4.15 25.18 11.93
C GLN A 205 5.24 24.85 10.89
N ASN A 206 4.91 24.05 9.87
CA ASN A 206 5.83 23.76 8.77
C ASN A 206 6.18 25.00 7.95
N ALA A 207 5.21 25.85 7.63
CA ALA A 207 5.44 27.12 6.95
C ALA A 207 6.35 28.03 7.79
N LEU A 208 6.11 28.13 9.09
CA LEU A 208 6.95 28.91 10.01
C LEU A 208 8.38 28.38 10.03
N ARG A 209 8.54 27.04 10.07
CA ARG A 209 9.86 26.39 10.03
C ARG A 209 10.57 26.67 8.69
N ALA A 210 9.86 26.54 7.58
CA ALA A 210 10.37 26.83 6.25
C ALA A 210 10.87 28.28 6.14
N HIS A 211 10.16 29.25 6.72
CA HIS A 211 10.55 30.67 6.68
C HIS A 211 11.69 31.03 7.63
N LYS A 212 11.68 30.49 8.85
CA LYS A 212 12.55 30.99 9.94
C LYS A 212 13.78 30.14 10.18
N VAL A 213 13.71 28.85 9.89
CA VAL A 213 14.79 27.88 10.15
C VAL A 213 15.48 27.47 8.86
N MET A 214 14.71 27.15 7.82
CA MET A 214 15.25 26.63 6.56
C MET A 214 15.76 27.79 5.68
N LYS A 215 17.05 27.82 5.37
CA LYS A 215 17.67 28.86 4.55
C LYS A 215 18.10 28.30 3.20
N LEU A 216 17.82 29.09 2.16
CA LEU A 216 18.34 28.86 0.81
C LEU A 216 19.87 28.89 0.83
N ASP A 217 20.49 28.02 0.05
CA ASP A 217 21.95 27.81 -0.05
C ASP A 217 22.62 27.27 1.22
N VAL A 218 21.84 26.86 2.23
CA VAL A 218 22.35 26.25 3.47
C VAL A 218 21.69 24.89 3.70
N GLU A 219 20.37 24.86 3.87
CA GLU A 219 19.62 23.62 4.08
C GLU A 219 19.10 23.01 2.76
N TYR A 220 18.79 23.85 1.78
CA TYR A 220 18.29 23.43 0.47
C TYR A 220 18.68 24.44 -0.62
N ILE A 221 18.57 24.01 -1.88
CA ILE A 221 18.71 24.85 -3.07
C ILE A 221 17.47 24.74 -3.96
N VAL A 222 17.28 25.71 -4.83
CA VAL A 222 16.26 25.68 -5.88
C VAL A 222 16.96 25.45 -7.22
N ARG A 223 16.62 24.36 -7.92
CA ARG A 223 17.18 24.01 -9.21
C ARG A 223 16.09 23.44 -10.12
N GLU A 224 15.98 23.96 -11.34
CA GLU A 224 14.97 23.51 -12.33
C GLU A 224 13.54 23.50 -11.75
N ASP A 225 13.18 24.55 -11.01
CA ASP A 225 11.91 24.65 -10.28
C ASP A 225 11.65 23.44 -9.36
N LYS A 226 12.70 22.92 -8.72
CA LYS A 226 12.62 21.88 -7.69
C LYS A 226 13.47 22.23 -6.48
N ILE A 227 13.02 21.78 -5.31
CA ILE A 227 13.74 21.91 -4.05
C ILE A 227 14.63 20.68 -3.87
N GLU A 228 15.95 20.89 -3.86
CA GLU A 228 16.94 19.85 -3.60
C GLU A 228 17.62 20.08 -2.24
N LEU A 229 17.79 18.99 -1.47
CA LEU A 229 18.37 19.05 -0.12
C LEU A 229 19.90 19.15 -0.19
N VAL A 230 20.46 19.92 0.75
CA VAL A 230 21.92 20.04 0.92
C VAL A 230 22.36 19.30 2.18
N ASP A 231 23.37 18.45 2.04
CA ASP A 231 24.01 17.78 3.17
C ASP A 231 24.76 18.79 4.04
N SER A 232 24.40 18.89 5.32
CA SER A 232 24.94 19.89 6.26
C SER A 232 26.44 19.73 6.57
N PHE A 233 27.03 18.57 6.30
CA PHE A 233 28.45 18.30 6.57
C PHE A 233 29.31 18.53 5.33
N THR A 234 28.80 18.16 4.15
CA THR A 234 29.59 18.12 2.92
C THR A 234 29.21 19.18 1.90
N GLY A 235 28.05 19.82 2.05
CA GLY A 235 27.50 20.77 1.08
C GLY A 235 27.06 20.12 -0.23
N ARG A 236 26.99 18.78 -0.28
CA ARG A 236 26.58 18.04 -1.48
C ARG A 236 25.06 18.02 -1.61
N ILE A 237 24.60 18.03 -2.86
CA ILE A 237 23.19 17.86 -3.20
C ILE A 237 22.79 16.40 -2.96
N MET A 238 21.68 16.20 -2.25
CA MET A 238 21.12 14.89 -1.95
C MET A 238 19.99 14.55 -2.91
N GLU A 239 20.36 14.13 -4.14
CA GLU A 239 19.39 13.77 -5.18
C GLU A 239 18.40 12.70 -4.72
N GLY A 240 17.12 12.88 -5.05
CA GLY A 240 16.05 11.94 -4.74
C GLY A 240 15.59 11.94 -3.28
N ARG A 241 16.09 12.84 -2.43
CA ARG A 241 15.58 13.04 -1.07
C ARG A 241 14.65 14.24 -1.01
N ALA A 242 13.63 14.12 -0.16
CA ALA A 242 12.70 15.18 0.17
C ALA A 242 12.54 15.25 1.70
N TYR A 243 12.18 16.42 2.22
CA TYR A 243 11.76 16.53 3.62
C TYR A 243 10.40 15.83 3.84
N SER A 244 10.25 15.19 5.00
CA SER A 244 9.02 14.49 5.38
C SER A 244 8.00 15.41 6.07
N GLU A 245 6.82 14.87 6.38
CA GLU A 245 5.78 15.51 7.21
C GLU A 245 5.29 16.87 6.69
N GLY A 246 5.30 17.09 5.38
CA GLY A 246 4.80 18.33 4.75
C GLY A 246 5.80 19.49 4.72
N LEU A 247 7.03 19.31 5.23
CA LEU A 247 8.03 20.38 5.24
C LEU A 247 8.56 20.68 3.81
N GLN A 248 8.67 19.67 2.94
CA GLN A 248 9.07 19.87 1.55
C GLN A 248 8.08 20.80 0.83
N GLN A 249 6.78 20.54 0.99
CA GLN A 249 5.69 21.33 0.43
C GLN A 249 5.66 22.75 0.99
N ALA A 250 5.92 22.93 2.28
CA ALA A 250 6.04 24.26 2.87
C ALA A 250 7.21 25.07 2.30
N ILE A 251 8.35 24.43 1.99
CA ILE A 251 9.48 25.09 1.32
C ILE A 251 9.13 25.39 -0.15
N GLN A 252 8.48 24.48 -0.87
CA GLN A 252 7.98 24.73 -2.23
C GLN A 252 7.05 25.95 -2.26
N ALA A 253 6.10 26.05 -1.32
CA ALA A 253 5.21 27.20 -1.19
C ALA A 253 5.98 28.51 -0.89
N LYS A 254 6.96 28.46 0.02
CA LYS A 254 7.81 29.61 0.36
C LYS A 254 8.56 30.15 -0.85
N GLU A 255 9.15 29.27 -1.65
CA GLU A 255 9.96 29.62 -2.83
C GLU A 255 9.12 29.80 -4.10
N LYS A 256 7.79 29.62 -4.01
CA LYS A 256 6.84 29.70 -5.14
C LYS A 256 7.14 28.70 -6.26
N VAL A 257 7.62 27.52 -5.86
CA VAL A 257 7.83 26.36 -6.71
C VAL A 257 6.54 25.52 -6.75
N GLU A 258 6.37 24.70 -7.79
CA GLU A 258 5.26 23.75 -7.87
C GLU A 258 5.24 22.86 -6.61
N ILE A 259 4.08 22.81 -5.94
CA ILE A 259 3.89 22.03 -4.73
C ILE A 259 3.54 20.60 -5.14
N GLU A 260 4.43 19.66 -4.84
CA GLU A 260 4.18 18.26 -5.12
C GLU A 260 3.21 17.68 -4.08
N PRO A 261 2.24 16.85 -4.49
CA PRO A 261 1.28 16.27 -3.56
C PRO A 261 2.01 15.40 -2.51
N GLU A 262 1.54 15.47 -1.27
CA GLU A 262 2.06 14.60 -0.23
C GLU A 262 1.68 13.14 -0.53
N THR A 263 2.69 12.29 -0.68
CA THR A 263 2.47 10.84 -0.76
C THR A 263 2.41 10.28 0.65
N LYS A 264 1.20 9.95 1.10
CA LYS A 264 0.97 9.30 2.39
C LYS A 264 0.69 7.82 2.17
N THR A 265 1.46 6.96 2.81
CA THR A 265 1.12 5.54 2.88
C THR A 265 -0.12 5.36 3.76
N LEU A 266 -1.24 4.94 3.16
CA LEU A 266 -2.48 4.70 3.88
C LEU A 266 -2.52 3.30 4.48
N ALA A 267 -2.06 2.30 3.72
CA ALA A 267 -2.01 0.93 4.16
C ALA A 267 -0.86 0.18 3.49
N THR A 268 -0.28 -0.79 4.19
CA THR A 268 0.79 -1.63 3.65
C THR A 268 0.75 -3.05 4.20
N ILE A 269 1.10 -4.02 3.37
CA ILE A 269 1.32 -5.40 3.78
C ILE A 269 2.37 -6.05 2.88
N THR A 270 3.21 -6.92 3.44
CA THR A 270 4.12 -7.74 2.65
C THR A 270 3.40 -8.98 2.12
N TYR A 271 3.80 -9.53 0.98
CA TYR A 271 3.23 -10.80 0.49
C TYR A 271 3.33 -11.92 1.53
N GLN A 272 4.45 -11.97 2.26
CA GLN A 272 4.68 -12.92 3.34
C GLN A 272 3.58 -12.84 4.41
N ASN A 273 3.25 -11.63 4.86
CA ASN A 273 2.23 -11.44 5.88
C ASN A 273 0.82 -11.64 5.32
N PHE A 274 0.57 -11.24 4.07
CA PHE A 274 -0.73 -11.42 3.43
C PHE A 274 -1.09 -12.90 3.28
N PHE A 275 -0.20 -13.73 2.74
CA PHE A 275 -0.50 -15.15 2.54
C PHE A 275 -0.61 -15.94 3.86
N ARG A 276 0.03 -15.48 4.95
CA ARG A 276 -0.15 -16.08 6.29
C ARG A 276 -1.56 -15.92 6.86
N LEU A 277 -2.39 -15.04 6.29
CA LEU A 277 -3.77 -14.86 6.74
C LEU A 277 -4.69 -16.00 6.28
N PHE A 278 -4.27 -16.80 5.30
CA PHE A 278 -5.06 -17.94 4.82
C PHE A 278 -5.04 -19.11 5.82
N LYS A 279 -6.22 -19.65 6.16
CA LYS A 279 -6.32 -20.80 7.09
C LYS A 279 -5.62 -22.04 6.57
N LYS A 280 -5.67 -22.24 5.25
CA LYS A 280 -5.01 -23.30 4.51
C LYS A 280 -4.43 -22.71 3.26
N TYR A 281 -3.17 -23.01 3.01
CA TYR A 281 -2.46 -22.50 1.87
C TYR A 281 -1.74 -23.66 1.20
N VAL A 282 -1.69 -23.61 -0.13
CA VAL A 282 -1.17 -24.70 -0.92
C VAL A 282 -0.44 -24.15 -2.14
N GLU A 283 0.72 -24.75 -2.44
CA GLU A 283 1.62 -24.30 -3.50
C GLU A 283 2.04 -25.44 -4.43
N TRP A 284 2.27 -25.07 -5.69
CA TRP A 284 3.04 -25.87 -6.64
C TRP A 284 4.49 -25.39 -6.70
N LEU A 285 5.45 -26.31 -6.52
CA LEU A 285 6.87 -26.03 -6.76
C LEU A 285 7.29 -26.48 -8.17
N VAL A 286 7.85 -25.59 -8.99
CA VAL A 286 8.82 -25.96 -10.06
C VAL A 286 10.21 -25.66 -9.51
N LEU A 287 11.01 -26.66 -9.12
CA LEU A 287 12.37 -26.38 -8.65
C LEU A 287 13.35 -26.19 -9.82
N LEU A 288 13.83 -24.96 -10.01
CA LEU A 288 15.21 -24.73 -10.48
C LEU A 288 16.15 -24.93 -9.28
N LYS A 289 17.14 -25.83 -9.40
CA LYS A 289 18.05 -26.32 -8.33
C LYS A 289 18.69 -25.24 -7.42
N LEU A 290 18.70 -23.97 -7.80
CA LEU A 290 19.42 -22.88 -7.14
C LEU A 290 18.62 -22.15 -6.03
N LYS A 291 17.29 -22.24 -5.96
CA LYS A 291 16.44 -21.41 -5.06
C LYS A 291 15.99 -22.12 -3.75
N LYS A 292 16.51 -23.31 -3.42
CA LYS A 292 16.03 -24.15 -2.28
C LYS A 292 16.09 -23.49 -0.89
N MET A 293 17.14 -22.72 -0.57
CA MET A 293 17.43 -22.37 0.83
C MET A 293 16.60 -21.20 1.37
N ASN A 294 16.28 -20.21 0.53
CA ASN A 294 15.43 -19.08 0.94
C ASN A 294 13.94 -19.46 0.96
N LEU A 295 13.52 -20.34 0.04
CA LEU A 295 12.16 -20.82 -0.02
C LEU A 295 11.83 -21.74 1.17
N LEU A 296 12.75 -22.64 1.57
CA LEU A 296 12.54 -23.49 2.76
C LEU A 296 12.43 -22.64 4.04
N LYS A 297 13.25 -21.58 4.17
CA LYS A 297 13.12 -20.62 5.28
C LYS A 297 11.77 -19.93 5.29
N PHE A 298 11.23 -19.59 4.14
CA PHE A 298 9.90 -18.99 4.03
C PHE A 298 8.79 -19.98 4.37
N ILE A 299 8.82 -21.18 3.80
CA ILE A 299 7.87 -22.27 4.13
C ILE A 299 7.88 -22.51 5.64
N ILE A 300 9.06 -22.54 6.28
CA ILE A 300 9.18 -22.65 7.74
C ILE A 300 8.63 -21.41 8.46
N CYS A 301 8.83 -20.20 7.92
CA CYS A 301 8.35 -18.94 8.52
C CYS A 301 6.84 -18.71 8.33
N VAL A 302 6.21 -19.36 7.34
CA VAL A 302 4.77 -19.33 7.08
C VAL A 302 4.05 -20.46 7.81
N LEU A 303 4.65 -21.66 7.87
CA LEU A 303 4.06 -22.83 8.52
C LEU A 303 4.26 -22.85 10.06
N MET A 304 5.06 -21.94 10.63
CA MET A 304 5.19 -21.71 12.07
C MET A 304 4.50 -20.41 12.51
#